data_AF-A0A0B0PJT7-F1
#
_entry.id   AF-A0A0B0PJT7-F1
#
_cell.length_a   1.000
_cell.length_b   1.000
_cell.length_c   1.000
_cell.angle_alpha   90.00
_cell.angle_beta   90.00
_cell.angle_gamma   90.00
#
_symmetry.space_group_name_H-M   'P 1'
#
loop_
_entity.id
_entity.type
_entity.pdbx_description
1 polymer ?
#
loop_
_entity_poly.entity_id
_entity_poly.type
_entity_poly.pdbx_seq_one_letter_code
_entity_poly.pdbx_strand_id
1 'polypeptide(L)'
;MLSAENVCISTDCSSFLQQVYVMDEYVVKIFAEGGPQSSIFDLGTELEFYSTLSEVNSPLKNHIPNVLASGILHLENGSYNIDSWDGKKVPDVIRKCNLIPEKGTGDVFPFGVQSKILFTYRKDLSPENGPDDSDESTIVLLPYLITKRCKGKIFTELRDVLPWEDVLNLASFLGEQLRSLHMLPYPSFSNSALSDFEQNRGFSSANGMDMEFVSNESDIPVEWKIFVRTLMEKKKNVSGRLSKRSGSIPKTLIEKAEAYLPDDFLKLLSIYEENGMKKVGKPWSWIHRDIMDDNIYMECKSCSHGIPAPTSNGGVAKSWRPTYILDFSNLAVGQSTVLI
;
A
#
# COMPACT_ATOMS: atom_id res chain seq x y z
N MET A 1 3.70 -27.41 -21.66
CA MET A 1 4.89 -26.74 -22.24
C MET A 1 4.80 -25.30 -21.75
N LEU A 2 5.53 -24.98 -20.68
CA LEU A 2 5.50 -23.67 -20.02
C LEU A 2 6.27 -22.69 -20.91
N SER A 3 5.61 -21.71 -21.50
CA SER A 3 6.30 -20.58 -22.13
C SER A 3 6.52 -19.52 -21.05
N ALA A 4 7.75 -19.44 -20.54
CA ALA A 4 8.20 -18.30 -19.76
C ALA A 4 8.35 -17.10 -20.73
N GLU A 5 7.29 -16.30 -20.87
CA GLU A 5 7.45 -14.94 -21.37
C GLU A 5 8.07 -14.13 -20.22
N ASN A 6 9.33 -13.77 -20.40
CA ASN A 6 10.12 -12.98 -19.45
C ASN A 6 9.49 -11.59 -19.26
N VAL A 7 8.71 -11.43 -18.20
CA VAL A 7 8.60 -10.15 -17.51
C VAL A 7 9.61 -10.22 -16.36
N CYS A 8 10.73 -9.52 -16.51
CA CYS A 8 11.71 -9.38 -15.43
C CYS A 8 11.06 -8.65 -14.25
N ILE A 9 10.84 -9.39 -13.16
CA ILE A 9 10.74 -8.81 -11.82
C ILE A 9 11.91 -9.41 -11.04
N SER A 10 12.96 -8.60 -10.88
CA SER A 10 14.21 -8.81 -10.12
C SER A 10 14.69 -10.26 -9.88
N THR A 11 15.79 -10.64 -10.52
CA THR A 11 16.51 -11.91 -10.26
C THR A 11 17.53 -11.84 -9.12
N ASP A 12 17.45 -10.85 -8.22
CA ASP A 12 18.27 -10.85 -7.00
C ASP A 12 17.55 -11.56 -5.85
N CYS A 13 17.87 -12.84 -5.66
CA CYS A 13 17.50 -13.66 -4.50
C CYS A 13 18.07 -13.16 -3.15
N SER A 14 18.68 -11.97 -3.10
CA SER A 14 19.18 -11.35 -1.87
C SER A 14 18.22 -10.33 -1.25
N SER A 15 17.08 -10.04 -1.88
CA SER A 15 16.04 -9.19 -1.34
C SER A 15 14.69 -9.89 -1.41
N PHE A 16 14.05 -10.07 -0.26
CA PHE A 16 12.67 -10.55 -0.16
C PHE A 16 11.74 -9.55 -0.89
N LEU A 17 11.49 -9.77 -2.18
CA LEU A 17 10.60 -8.98 -3.02
C LEU A 17 9.34 -9.78 -3.33
N GLN A 18 8.23 -9.09 -3.53
CA GLN A 18 6.99 -9.66 -4.06
C GLN A 18 7.25 -10.37 -5.39
N GLN A 19 6.76 -11.61 -5.53
CA GLN A 19 6.88 -12.38 -6.76
C GLN A 19 5.54 -12.47 -7.48
N VAL A 20 5.54 -12.23 -8.79
CA VAL A 20 4.33 -12.25 -9.63
C VAL A 20 4.53 -13.24 -10.77
N TYR A 21 3.62 -14.21 -10.87
CA TYR A 21 3.60 -15.23 -11.90
C TYR A 21 2.40 -14.98 -12.81
N VAL A 22 2.67 -14.73 -14.09
CA VAL A 22 1.63 -14.54 -15.10
C VAL A 22 1.40 -15.87 -15.81
N MET A 23 0.20 -16.41 -15.66
CA MET A 23 -0.31 -17.55 -16.41
C MET A 23 -1.30 -17.06 -17.47
N ASP A 24 -1.81 -17.96 -18.31
CA ASP A 24 -2.65 -17.60 -19.47
C ASP A 24 -3.77 -16.59 -19.12
N GLU A 25 -4.71 -17.01 -18.27
CA GLU A 25 -5.83 -16.17 -17.82
C GLU A 25 -5.70 -15.67 -16.38
N TYR A 26 -4.61 -16.00 -15.68
CA TYR A 26 -4.45 -15.81 -14.24
C TYR A 26 -3.13 -15.14 -13.89
N VAL A 27 -3.13 -14.40 -12.79
CA VAL A 27 -1.91 -13.87 -12.17
C VAL A 27 -1.86 -14.35 -10.73
N VAL A 28 -0.74 -14.97 -10.35
CA VAL A 28 -0.48 -15.41 -8.98
C VAL A 28 0.56 -14.47 -8.37
N LYS A 29 0.16 -13.77 -7.32
CA LYS A 29 1.01 -12.88 -6.54
C LYS A 29 1.36 -13.56 -5.23
N ILE A 30 2.65 -13.68 -4.92
CA ILE A 30 3.17 -14.17 -3.65
C ILE A 30 3.80 -13.01 -2.90
N PHE A 31 3.32 -12.79 -1.69
CA PHE A 31 3.79 -11.72 -0.82
C PHE A 31 4.98 -12.23 -0.01
N ALA A 32 6.12 -11.57 -0.15
CA ALA A 32 7.33 -11.88 0.61
C ALA A 32 8.03 -10.62 1.16
N GLU A 33 7.58 -9.42 0.76
CA GLU A 33 8.26 -8.18 1.08
C GLU A 33 8.27 -7.89 2.59
N GLY A 34 9.42 -7.48 3.10
CA GLY A 34 9.57 -7.07 4.50
C GLY A 34 9.40 -8.20 5.53
N GLY A 35 9.43 -9.45 5.10
CA GLY A 35 9.35 -10.65 5.95
C GLY A 35 7.92 -11.19 6.17
N PRO A 36 7.78 -12.37 6.79
CA PRO A 36 6.50 -13.10 6.88
C PRO A 36 5.36 -12.29 7.49
N GLN A 37 5.63 -11.56 8.57
CA GLN A 37 4.61 -10.75 9.24
C GLN A 37 4.14 -9.58 8.37
N SER A 38 5.08 -8.87 7.72
CA SER A 38 4.75 -7.77 6.80
C SER A 38 3.92 -8.27 5.62
N SER A 39 4.29 -9.42 5.05
CA SER A 39 3.59 -10.05 3.94
C SER A 39 2.14 -10.45 4.27
N ILE A 40 1.88 -10.89 5.51
CA ILE A 40 0.51 -11.16 5.97
C ILE A 40 -0.32 -9.87 6.05
N PHE A 41 0.28 -8.77 6.55
CA PHE A 41 -0.38 -7.46 6.54
C PHE A 41 -0.64 -6.96 5.12
N ASP A 42 0.29 -7.15 4.18
CA ASP A 42 0.09 -6.73 2.80
C ASP A 42 -1.12 -7.46 2.17
N LEU A 43 -1.19 -8.79 2.29
CA LEU A 43 -2.37 -9.54 1.83
C LEU A 43 -3.64 -9.11 2.58
N GLY A 44 -3.58 -8.99 3.92
CA GLY A 44 -4.73 -8.63 4.75
C GLY A 44 -5.32 -7.27 4.37
N THR A 45 -4.48 -6.26 4.13
CA THR A 45 -4.91 -4.93 3.68
C THR A 45 -5.48 -4.91 2.28
N GLU A 46 -4.89 -5.68 1.35
CA GLU A 46 -5.42 -5.80 0.00
C GLU A 46 -6.80 -6.49 0.00
N LEU A 47 -7.00 -7.53 0.83
CA LEU A 47 -8.30 -8.20 0.96
C LEU A 47 -9.37 -7.32 1.62
N GLU A 48 -9.02 -6.54 2.65
CA GLU A 48 -9.93 -5.54 3.23
C GLU A 48 -10.38 -4.51 2.19
N PHE A 49 -9.45 -4.05 1.34
CA PHE A 49 -9.76 -3.16 0.24
C PHE A 49 -10.74 -3.77 -0.77
N TYR A 50 -10.52 -5.02 -1.21
CA TYR A 50 -11.44 -5.71 -2.12
C TYR A 50 -12.84 -5.93 -1.50
N SER A 51 -12.92 -6.20 -0.19
CA SER A 51 -14.20 -6.27 0.54
C SER A 51 -14.90 -4.91 0.50
N THR A 52 -14.18 -3.85 0.85
CA THR A 52 -14.68 -2.48 0.89
C THR A 52 -15.24 -2.03 -0.47
N LEU A 53 -14.50 -2.28 -1.55
CA LEU A 53 -14.94 -1.99 -2.91
C LEU A 53 -16.25 -2.68 -3.29
N SER A 54 -16.39 -3.93 -2.87
CA SER A 54 -17.57 -4.74 -3.18
C SER A 54 -18.77 -4.30 -2.36
N GLU A 55 -18.58 -3.92 -1.09
CA GLU A 55 -19.63 -3.46 -0.19
C GLU A 55 -20.27 -2.15 -0.67
N VAL A 56 -19.46 -1.19 -1.14
CA VAL A 56 -19.97 0.10 -1.64
C VAL A 56 -20.26 0.11 -3.15
N ASN A 57 -20.09 -1.04 -3.82
CA ASN A 57 -20.21 -1.18 -5.27
C ASN A 57 -19.45 -0.09 -6.05
N SER A 58 -18.19 0.13 -5.69
CA SER A 58 -17.37 1.19 -6.28
C SER A 58 -17.12 0.93 -7.78
N PRO A 59 -17.20 1.97 -8.64
CA PRO A 59 -16.87 1.83 -10.05
C PRO A 59 -15.40 1.41 -10.28
N LEU A 60 -14.52 1.68 -9.32
CA LEU A 60 -13.11 1.26 -9.36
C LEU A 60 -12.96 -0.27 -9.51
N LYS A 61 -13.94 -1.05 -9.05
CA LYS A 61 -13.94 -2.51 -9.19
C LYS A 61 -13.84 -2.98 -10.65
N ASN A 62 -14.29 -2.17 -11.61
CA ASN A 62 -14.21 -2.49 -13.04
C ASN A 62 -12.83 -2.22 -13.65
N HIS A 63 -11.95 -1.56 -12.90
CA HIS A 63 -10.65 -1.04 -13.34
C HIS A 63 -9.49 -1.58 -12.53
N ILE A 64 -9.70 -2.68 -11.80
CA ILE A 64 -8.67 -3.40 -11.07
C ILE A 64 -8.82 -4.91 -11.32
N PRO A 65 -7.80 -5.75 -11.02
CA PRO A 65 -7.90 -7.19 -11.18
C PRO A 65 -9.01 -7.80 -10.33
N ASN A 66 -9.76 -8.76 -10.89
CA ASN A 66 -10.72 -9.52 -10.11
C ASN A 66 -10.00 -10.61 -9.32
N VAL A 67 -10.16 -10.61 -8.00
CA VAL A 67 -9.67 -11.69 -7.14
C VAL A 67 -10.46 -12.97 -7.40
N LEU A 68 -9.74 -14.07 -7.62
CA LEU A 68 -10.28 -15.40 -7.86
C LEU A 68 -10.06 -16.33 -6.67
N ALA A 69 -8.90 -16.21 -6.01
CA ALA A 69 -8.57 -16.92 -4.79
C ALA A 69 -7.52 -16.17 -3.99
N SER A 70 -7.46 -16.42 -2.70
CA SER A 70 -6.46 -15.87 -1.79
C SER A 70 -6.23 -16.84 -0.63
N GLY A 71 -5.05 -16.77 -0.04
CA GLY A 71 -4.73 -17.70 1.05
C GLY A 71 -3.29 -17.63 1.51
N ILE A 72 -2.92 -18.68 2.23
CA ILE A 72 -1.57 -18.88 2.76
C ILE A 72 -1.09 -20.25 2.28
N LEU A 73 -0.04 -20.24 1.48
CA LEU A 73 0.75 -21.43 1.20
C LEU A 73 1.74 -21.59 2.35
N HIS A 74 1.79 -22.75 2.98
CA HIS A 74 2.75 -23.00 4.04
C HIS A 74 3.45 -24.35 3.90
N LEU A 75 4.74 -24.37 4.24
CA LEU A 75 5.56 -25.57 4.28
C LEU A 75 5.74 -25.98 5.75
N GLU A 76 5.13 -27.09 6.15
CA GLU A 76 5.25 -27.65 7.50
C GLU A 76 5.76 -29.09 7.36
N ASN A 77 6.91 -29.41 7.99
CA ASN A 77 7.52 -30.74 7.97
C ASN A 77 7.73 -31.32 6.56
N GLY A 78 8.13 -30.48 5.59
CA GLY A 78 8.38 -30.89 4.21
C GLY A 78 7.13 -31.10 3.35
N SER A 79 5.94 -30.85 3.89
CA SER A 79 4.66 -30.92 3.16
C SER A 79 4.11 -29.52 2.89
N TYR A 80 3.67 -29.28 1.64
CA TYR A 80 3.01 -28.03 1.26
C TYR A 80 1.51 -28.13 1.53
N ASN A 81 0.98 -27.14 2.24
CA ASN A 81 -0.42 -27.01 2.57
C ASN A 81 -0.94 -25.63 2.13
N ILE A 82 -2.22 -25.55 1.81
CA ILE A 82 -2.88 -24.32 1.36
C ILE A 82 -4.09 -24.07 2.24
N ASP A 83 -4.09 -22.93 2.92
CA ASP A 83 -5.25 -22.42 3.64
C ASP A 83 -5.88 -21.28 2.83
N SER A 84 -7.12 -21.46 2.39
CA SER A 84 -7.89 -20.35 1.80
C SER A 84 -8.18 -19.30 2.87
N TRP A 85 -8.00 -18.03 2.53
CA TRP A 85 -8.19 -16.93 3.47
C TRP A 85 -8.76 -15.69 2.78
N ASP A 86 -9.84 -15.14 3.34
CA ASP A 86 -10.56 -13.97 2.84
C ASP A 86 -10.17 -12.68 3.59
N GLY A 87 -9.10 -12.73 4.39
CA GLY A 87 -8.64 -11.61 5.22
C GLY A 87 -9.38 -11.51 6.56
N LYS A 88 -10.47 -12.26 6.75
CA LYS A 88 -11.26 -12.25 7.99
C LYS A 88 -10.79 -13.35 8.91
N LYS A 89 -10.87 -13.08 10.23
CA LYS A 89 -10.34 -13.95 11.30
C LYS A 89 -8.84 -14.24 11.12
N VAL A 90 -8.24 -14.84 12.14
CA VAL A 90 -6.82 -15.22 12.13
C VAL A 90 -6.73 -16.70 11.75
N PRO A 91 -6.08 -17.08 10.62
CA PRO A 91 -5.83 -18.48 10.27
C PRO A 91 -5.03 -19.25 11.34
N ASP A 92 -5.29 -20.54 11.49
CA ASP A 92 -4.64 -21.39 12.50
C ASP A 92 -3.11 -21.44 12.31
N VAL A 93 -2.65 -21.51 11.06
CA VAL A 93 -1.22 -21.52 10.72
C VAL A 93 -0.49 -20.26 11.19
N ILE A 94 -1.15 -19.11 11.13
CA ILE A 94 -0.62 -17.83 11.65
C ILE A 94 -0.51 -17.87 13.17
N ARG A 95 -1.48 -18.47 13.85
CA ARG A 95 -1.42 -18.65 15.32
C ARG A 95 -0.28 -19.56 15.74
N LYS A 96 -0.02 -20.63 14.99
CA LYS A 96 1.13 -21.52 15.24
C LYS A 96 2.47 -20.78 15.14
N CYS A 97 2.57 -19.80 14.24
CA CYS A 97 3.78 -19.01 14.04
C CYS A 97 3.89 -17.82 15.00
N ASN A 98 2.97 -17.67 15.97
CA ASN A 98 2.91 -16.53 16.89
C ASN A 98 2.84 -15.15 16.21
N LEU A 99 2.38 -15.09 14.95
CA LEU A 99 2.27 -13.85 14.18
C LEU A 99 0.93 -13.13 14.39
N ILE A 100 0.30 -13.34 15.56
CA ILE A 100 -1.01 -12.78 15.87
C ILE A 100 -0.85 -11.29 16.19
N PRO A 101 -1.70 -10.40 15.66
CA PRO A 101 -1.74 -9.01 16.10
C PRO A 101 -2.08 -8.99 17.59
N GLU A 102 -1.26 -8.29 18.39
CA GLU A 102 -1.22 -8.38 19.86
C GLU A 102 -2.57 -8.14 20.56
N LYS A 103 -3.53 -7.49 19.91
CA LYS A 103 -4.92 -7.39 20.37
C LYS A 103 -5.84 -7.41 19.16
N GLY A 104 -6.66 -8.46 19.06
CA GLY A 104 -7.85 -8.42 18.24
C GLY A 104 -8.80 -7.39 18.83
N THR A 105 -8.75 -6.16 18.32
CA THR A 105 -9.96 -5.35 18.23
C THR A 105 -11.02 -6.23 17.56
N GLY A 106 -12.29 -6.08 17.88
CA GLY A 106 -13.38 -6.82 17.22
C GLY A 106 -13.53 -6.51 15.71
N ASP A 107 -12.43 -6.14 15.06
CA ASP A 107 -12.30 -5.76 13.67
C ASP A 107 -12.48 -6.99 12.79
N VAL A 108 -13.24 -6.78 11.73
CA VAL A 108 -13.55 -7.80 10.73
C VAL A 108 -12.27 -8.31 10.06
N PHE A 109 -11.26 -7.44 9.92
CA PHE A 109 -9.97 -7.70 9.28
C PHE A 109 -8.80 -7.54 10.29
N PRO A 110 -8.38 -8.62 10.98
CA PRO A 110 -7.33 -8.53 12.02
C PRO A 110 -5.97 -8.08 11.47
N PHE A 111 -5.67 -8.36 10.20
CA PHE A 111 -4.48 -7.89 9.48
C PHE A 111 -4.80 -6.75 8.50
N GLY A 112 -5.91 -6.06 8.73
CA GLY A 112 -6.34 -4.91 7.95
C GLY A 112 -5.47 -3.68 8.21
N VAL A 113 -5.91 -2.58 7.62
CA VAL A 113 -5.16 -1.33 7.47
C VAL A 113 -4.82 -0.70 8.81
N GLN A 114 -5.77 -0.73 9.76
CA GLN A 114 -5.56 -0.21 11.10
C GLN A 114 -4.39 -0.94 11.80
N SER A 115 -4.42 -2.28 11.78
CA SER A 115 -3.37 -3.10 12.38
C SER A 115 -2.04 -2.92 11.67
N LYS A 116 -2.03 -2.81 10.33
CA LYS A 116 -0.81 -2.54 9.54
C LYS A 116 -0.19 -1.18 9.91
N ILE A 117 -0.99 -0.12 10.07
CA ILE A 117 -0.49 1.20 10.48
C ILE A 117 0.18 1.13 11.85
N LEU A 118 -0.45 0.47 12.82
CA LEU A 118 0.12 0.30 14.16
C LEU A 118 1.41 -0.53 14.12
N PHE A 119 1.44 -1.59 13.32
CA PHE A 119 2.62 -2.42 13.09
C PHE A 119 3.78 -1.62 12.50
N THR A 120 3.55 -0.91 11.39
CA THR A 120 4.58 -0.07 10.74
C THR A 120 5.08 1.01 11.68
N TYR A 121 4.18 1.66 12.41
CA TYR A 121 4.55 2.70 13.36
C TYR A 121 5.49 2.20 14.47
N ARG A 122 5.27 1.00 15.00
CA ARG A 122 6.16 0.37 15.98
C ARG A 122 7.52 0.02 15.39
N LYS A 123 7.53 -0.52 14.18
CA LYS A 123 8.75 -0.85 13.44
C LYS A 123 9.61 0.41 13.23
N ASP A 124 8.98 1.53 12.86
CA ASP A 124 9.65 2.82 12.67
C ASP A 124 10.20 3.41 13.98
N LEU A 125 9.49 3.24 15.10
CA LEU A 125 9.90 3.73 16.43
C LEU A 125 11.02 2.91 17.10
N SER A 126 11.18 1.65 16.71
CA SER A 126 12.01 0.69 17.44
C SER A 126 12.61 -0.36 16.50
N PRO A 127 13.51 0.06 15.59
CA PRO A 127 14.14 -0.87 14.66
C PRO A 127 14.94 -1.98 15.34
N GLU A 128 15.35 -1.80 16.60
CA GLU A 128 16.08 -2.78 17.42
C GLU A 128 15.19 -3.86 18.06
N ASN A 129 13.87 -3.68 18.07
CA ASN A 129 12.90 -4.69 18.51
C ASN A 129 12.09 -5.18 17.30
N GLY A 130 12.78 -5.50 16.20
CA GLY A 130 12.18 -6.45 15.25
C GLY A 130 11.87 -7.74 16.03
N PRO A 131 10.82 -8.50 15.65
CA PRO A 131 10.72 -9.86 16.15
C PRO A 131 12.08 -10.51 15.90
N ASP A 132 12.72 -10.99 16.95
CA ASP A 132 13.95 -11.75 16.80
C ASP A 132 13.66 -12.82 15.73
N ASP A 133 14.42 -12.82 14.64
CA ASP A 133 14.50 -13.95 13.70
C ASP A 133 15.08 -15.21 14.41
N SER A 134 15.08 -15.26 15.75
CA SER A 134 15.83 -16.20 16.57
C SER A 134 15.05 -17.44 16.99
N ASP A 135 13.81 -17.62 16.53
CA ASP A 135 13.23 -18.96 16.48
C ASP A 135 13.04 -19.31 15.00
N GLU A 136 13.92 -20.18 14.50
CA GLU A 136 13.84 -20.78 13.17
C GLU A 136 12.54 -21.58 13.08
N SER A 137 11.43 -20.89 12.80
CA SER A 137 10.13 -21.51 12.69
C SER A 137 10.22 -22.53 11.57
N THR A 138 9.97 -23.80 11.85
CA THR A 138 9.95 -24.87 10.84
C THR A 138 8.86 -24.65 9.77
N ILE A 139 8.01 -23.64 9.95
CA ILE A 139 6.90 -23.30 9.08
C ILE A 139 7.27 -22.07 8.24
N VAL A 140 7.39 -22.25 6.93
CA VAL A 140 7.51 -21.14 5.98
C VAL A 140 6.11 -20.70 5.57
N LEU A 141 5.79 -19.41 5.71
CA LEU A 141 4.50 -18.82 5.31
C LEU A 141 4.66 -17.97 4.05
N LEU A 142 3.83 -18.25 3.04
CA LEU A 142 3.78 -17.53 1.77
C LEU A 142 2.32 -17.12 1.48
N PRO A 143 1.90 -15.93 1.93
CA PRO A 143 0.60 -15.38 1.56
C PRO A 143 0.51 -15.21 0.04
N TYR A 144 -0.65 -15.50 -0.53
CA TYR A 144 -0.87 -15.40 -1.98
C TYR A 144 -2.22 -14.80 -2.34
N LEU A 145 -2.26 -14.21 -3.54
CA LEU A 145 -3.47 -13.70 -4.19
C LEU A 145 -3.46 -14.15 -5.66
N ILE A 146 -4.56 -14.76 -6.10
CA ILE A 146 -4.79 -15.14 -7.49
C ILE A 146 -5.84 -14.20 -8.06
N THR A 147 -5.51 -13.55 -9.17
CA THR A 147 -6.43 -12.64 -9.87
C THR A 147 -6.62 -13.05 -11.32
N LYS A 148 -7.70 -12.57 -11.94
CA LYS A 148 -7.88 -12.64 -13.39
C LYS A 148 -6.86 -11.73 -14.07
N ARG A 149 -6.14 -12.27 -15.06
CA ARG A 149 -5.20 -11.48 -15.86
C ARG A 149 -5.92 -10.35 -16.58
N CYS A 150 -5.43 -9.13 -16.40
CA CYS A 150 -5.91 -7.96 -17.10
C CYS A 150 -5.42 -7.98 -18.55
N LYS A 151 -6.30 -7.61 -19.48
CA LYS A 151 -5.96 -7.52 -20.91
C LYS A 151 -5.25 -6.21 -21.22
N GLY A 152 -4.37 -6.24 -22.21
CA GLY A 152 -3.64 -5.07 -22.67
C GLY A 152 -2.13 -5.20 -22.45
N LYS A 153 -1.45 -4.05 -22.50
CA LYS A 153 -0.02 -3.89 -22.23
C LYS A 153 0.20 -2.91 -21.09
N ILE A 154 1.31 -3.05 -20.36
CA ILE A 154 1.73 -2.06 -19.37
C ILE A 154 2.05 -0.72 -20.04
N PHE A 155 1.75 0.38 -19.36
CA PHE A 155 2.00 1.73 -19.87
C PHE A 155 3.51 1.99 -20.06
N THR A 156 4.39 1.39 -19.26
CA THR A 156 5.84 1.46 -19.46
C THR A 156 6.26 1.05 -20.87
N GLU A 157 5.64 0.02 -21.46
CA GLU A 157 5.93 -0.43 -22.84
C GLU A 157 5.43 0.54 -23.91
N LEU A 158 4.47 1.40 -23.57
CA LEU A 158 3.76 2.25 -24.52
C LEU A 158 4.15 3.74 -24.40
N ARG A 159 4.71 4.16 -23.27
CA ARG A 159 4.91 5.57 -22.90
C ARG A 159 5.61 6.40 -23.97
N ASP A 160 6.59 5.82 -24.66
CA ASP A 160 7.43 6.51 -25.64
C ASP A 160 6.79 6.57 -27.05
N VAL A 161 5.69 5.82 -27.26
CA VAL A 161 5.01 5.70 -28.57
C VAL A 161 3.53 6.10 -28.52
N LEU A 162 3.03 6.47 -27.34
CA LEU A 162 1.64 6.84 -27.11
C LEU A 162 1.33 8.21 -27.73
N PRO A 163 0.25 8.32 -28.54
CA PRO A 163 -0.24 9.62 -28.99
C PRO A 163 -0.59 10.53 -27.82
N TRP A 164 -0.39 11.83 -28.00
CA TRP A 164 -0.67 12.83 -26.96
C TRP A 164 -2.11 12.77 -26.44
N GLU A 165 -3.08 12.56 -27.34
CA GLU A 165 -4.49 12.40 -26.99
C GLU A 165 -4.74 11.20 -26.06
N ASP A 166 -4.02 10.10 -26.26
CA ASP A 166 -4.14 8.91 -25.41
C ASP A 166 -3.48 9.11 -24.04
N VAL A 167 -2.42 9.93 -23.96
CA VAL A 167 -1.82 10.37 -22.69
C VAL A 167 -2.79 11.27 -21.91
N LEU A 168 -3.48 12.19 -22.57
CA LEU A 168 -4.53 13.00 -21.93
C LEU A 168 -5.69 12.14 -21.42
N ASN A 169 -6.11 11.15 -22.22
CA ASN A 169 -7.13 10.19 -21.80
C ASN A 169 -6.66 9.36 -20.58
N LEU A 170 -5.40 8.97 -20.53
CA LEU A 170 -4.79 8.30 -19.37
C LEU A 170 -4.84 9.18 -18.12
N ALA A 171 -4.47 10.46 -18.22
CA ALA A 171 -4.52 11.39 -17.09
C ALA A 171 -5.95 11.57 -16.55
N SER A 172 -6.93 11.72 -17.44
CA SER A 172 -8.35 11.82 -17.05
C SER A 172 -8.83 10.54 -16.35
N PHE A 173 -8.52 9.38 -16.93
CA PHE A 173 -8.85 8.08 -16.35
C PHE A 173 -8.26 7.90 -14.95
N LEU A 174 -6.97 8.17 -14.77
CA LEU A 174 -6.32 8.06 -13.46
C LEU A 174 -6.94 9.02 -12.44
N GLY A 175 -7.27 10.25 -12.85
CA GLY A 175 -7.97 11.21 -11.99
C GLY A 175 -9.33 10.69 -11.51
N GLU A 176 -10.10 10.06 -12.41
CA GLU A 176 -11.37 9.43 -12.06
C GLU A 176 -11.18 8.24 -11.11
N GLN A 177 -10.23 7.34 -11.39
CA GLN A 177 -9.97 6.17 -10.55
C GLN A 177 -9.45 6.57 -9.16
N LEU A 178 -8.56 7.56 -9.08
CA LEU A 178 -8.07 8.12 -7.83
C LEU A 178 -9.20 8.75 -7.01
N ARG A 179 -10.11 9.48 -7.67
CA ARG A 179 -11.31 9.98 -6.99
C ARG A 179 -12.15 8.83 -6.45
N SER A 180 -12.40 7.78 -7.23
CA SER A 180 -13.14 6.61 -6.77
C SER A 180 -12.47 5.91 -5.59
N LEU A 181 -11.13 5.80 -5.59
CA LEU A 181 -10.34 5.28 -4.48
C LEU A 181 -10.49 6.15 -3.22
N HIS A 182 -10.34 7.47 -3.35
CA HIS A 182 -10.37 8.39 -2.21
C HIS A 182 -11.77 8.56 -1.59
N MET A 183 -12.82 8.19 -2.31
CA MET A 183 -14.21 8.21 -1.83
C MET A 183 -14.63 6.93 -1.09
N LEU A 184 -13.78 5.90 -1.06
CA LEU A 184 -14.09 4.67 -0.32
C LEU A 184 -14.13 4.93 1.18
N PRO A 185 -15.05 4.27 1.92
CA PRO A 185 -15.00 4.30 3.37
C PRO A 185 -13.70 3.62 3.83
N TYR A 186 -13.15 4.10 4.93
CA TYR A 186 -11.98 3.53 5.57
C TYR A 186 -12.36 3.01 6.96
N PRO A 187 -11.69 1.96 7.48
CA PRO A 187 -11.93 1.48 8.83
C PRO A 187 -11.61 2.58 9.85
N SER A 188 -12.58 2.90 10.72
CA SER A 188 -12.42 3.90 11.76
C SER A 188 -11.51 3.39 12.87
N PHE A 189 -10.57 4.20 13.33
CA PHE A 189 -9.73 3.86 14.47
C PHE A 189 -10.52 4.01 15.77
N SER A 190 -10.46 3.01 16.65
CA SER A 190 -11.04 3.09 17.98
C SER A 190 -10.07 3.76 18.96
N ASN A 191 -10.59 4.60 19.86
CA ASN A 191 -9.79 5.26 20.89
C ASN A 191 -9.07 4.26 21.83
N SER A 192 -9.64 3.05 22.00
CA SER A 192 -9.03 1.98 22.80
C SER A 192 -7.75 1.42 22.17
N ALA A 193 -7.63 1.43 20.84
CA ALA A 193 -6.45 0.90 20.16
C ALA A 193 -5.20 1.76 20.43
N LEU A 194 -5.36 3.06 20.68
CA LEU A 194 -4.26 3.96 21.03
C LEU A 194 -4.01 4.04 22.54
N SER A 195 -5.04 3.99 23.39
CA SER A 195 -4.83 3.99 24.85
C SER A 195 -4.02 2.77 25.31
N ASP A 196 -4.33 1.61 24.75
CA ASP A 196 -3.59 0.37 25.03
C ASP A 196 -2.16 0.42 24.49
N PHE A 197 -1.97 1.13 23.38
CA PHE A 197 -0.66 1.39 22.78
C PHE A 197 0.20 2.33 23.65
N GLU A 198 -0.40 3.39 24.21
CA GLU A 198 0.31 4.35 25.06
C GLU A 198 0.65 3.77 26.44
N GLN A 199 -0.18 2.86 26.96
CA GLN A 199 0.07 2.18 28.24
C GLN A 199 1.18 1.13 28.17
N ASN A 200 1.30 0.39 27.05
CA ASN A 200 2.24 -0.74 26.94
C ASN A 200 3.73 -0.34 26.78
N ARG A 201 4.06 0.94 26.69
CA ARG A 201 5.44 1.36 26.41
C ARG A 201 5.94 2.52 27.25
N GLY A 202 5.45 2.65 28.48
CA GLY A 202 5.93 3.58 29.52
C GLY A 202 6.86 4.65 28.99
N PHE A 203 6.31 5.66 28.30
CA PHE A 203 7.07 6.74 27.68
C PHE A 203 7.83 7.47 28.79
N SER A 204 9.05 7.02 29.07
CA SER A 204 9.95 7.71 29.97
C SER A 204 10.44 8.92 29.19
N SER A 205 10.02 10.09 29.68
CA SER A 205 10.43 11.40 29.19
C SER A 205 11.95 11.53 29.27
N ALA A 206 12.63 11.13 28.19
CA ALA A 206 14.07 11.21 28.06
C ALA A 206 14.38 11.99 26.78
N ASN A 207 14.00 13.27 26.81
CA ASN A 207 14.53 14.42 26.08
C ASN A 207 13.39 15.44 26.04
N GLY A 208 13.54 16.57 26.75
CA GLY A 208 12.52 17.58 27.01
C GLY A 208 11.98 18.33 25.79
N MET A 209 11.44 17.61 24.81
CA MET A 209 10.45 18.11 23.87
C MET A 209 9.09 17.85 24.52
N ASP A 210 8.34 18.91 24.80
CA ASP A 210 7.07 18.88 25.51
C ASP A 210 6.08 17.89 24.86
N MET A 211 6.03 16.69 25.43
CA MET A 211 4.98 15.68 25.18
C MET A 211 3.61 16.17 25.64
N GLU A 212 3.54 17.31 26.34
CA GLU A 212 2.32 17.98 26.75
C GLU A 212 1.52 18.57 25.57
N PHE A 213 2.17 18.83 24.42
CA PHE A 213 1.54 19.57 23.32
C PHE A 213 0.54 18.73 22.49
N VAL A 214 0.73 17.41 22.39
CA VAL A 214 -0.18 16.52 21.64
C VAL A 214 -1.23 15.87 22.54
N SER A 215 -0.95 15.76 23.84
CA SER A 215 -1.88 15.22 24.83
C SER A 215 -2.99 16.19 25.23
N ASN A 216 -2.75 17.51 25.12
CA ASN A 216 -3.70 18.53 25.56
C ASN A 216 -4.80 18.88 24.54
N GLU A 217 -4.76 18.35 23.30
CA GLU A 217 -5.86 18.48 22.35
C GLU A 217 -6.68 17.18 22.30
N SER A 218 -7.68 17.10 23.18
CA SER A 218 -8.64 15.99 23.29
C SER A 218 -9.47 15.76 22.02
N ASP A 219 -9.50 16.73 21.11
CA ASP A 219 -10.50 16.79 20.03
C ASP A 219 -9.98 16.34 18.66
N ILE A 220 -8.69 15.98 18.54
CA ILE A 220 -8.13 15.46 17.28
C ILE A 220 -8.34 13.93 17.22
N PRO A 221 -8.91 13.39 16.12
CA PRO A 221 -9.06 11.95 15.97
C PRO A 221 -7.73 11.20 16.05
N VAL A 222 -7.78 9.98 16.55
CA VAL A 222 -6.63 9.18 16.96
C VAL A 222 -5.68 8.87 15.79
N GLU A 223 -6.22 8.63 14.60
CA GLU A 223 -5.48 8.37 13.37
C GLU A 223 -4.56 9.53 12.98
N TRP A 224 -5.01 10.76 13.21
CA TRP A 224 -4.24 11.97 12.94
C TRP A 224 -3.11 12.17 13.94
N LYS A 225 -3.32 11.77 15.20
CA LYS A 225 -2.25 11.76 16.21
C LYS A 225 -1.14 10.78 15.83
N ILE A 226 -1.50 9.56 15.41
CA ILE A 226 -0.54 8.55 14.91
C ILE A 226 0.22 9.10 13.71
N PHE A 227 -0.49 9.70 12.76
CA PHE A 227 0.10 10.27 11.55
C PHE A 227 1.13 11.36 11.86
N VAL A 228 0.75 12.36 12.66
CA VAL A 228 1.64 13.47 13.04
C VAL A 228 2.85 12.97 13.81
N ARG A 229 2.65 12.03 14.75
CA ARG A 229 3.76 11.42 15.50
C ARG A 229 4.72 10.67 14.57
N THR A 230 4.19 9.92 13.60
CA THR A 230 5.00 9.25 12.55
C THR A 230 5.81 10.26 11.75
N LEU A 231 5.22 11.38 11.34
CA LEU A 231 5.92 12.44 10.61
C LEU A 231 7.01 13.10 11.46
N MET A 232 6.75 13.35 12.75
CA MET A 232 7.74 13.90 13.68
C MET A 232 8.92 12.95 13.86
N GLU A 233 8.68 11.65 14.01
CA GLU A 233 9.75 10.65 14.07
C GLU A 233 10.53 10.56 12.77
N LYS A 234 9.83 10.56 11.62
CA LYS A 234 10.49 10.65 10.32
C LYS A 234 11.23 11.97 10.14
N LYS A 235 10.84 13.08 10.78
CA LYS A 235 11.62 14.32 10.69
C LYS A 235 12.98 14.19 11.40
N LYS A 236 13.07 13.40 12.47
CA LYS A 236 14.34 13.15 13.16
C LYS A 236 15.35 12.54 12.18
N ASN A 237 16.54 13.12 12.11
CA ASN A 237 17.61 12.67 11.24
C ASN A 237 17.22 12.59 9.75
N VAL A 238 16.36 13.50 9.28
CA VAL A 238 15.99 13.58 7.85
C VAL A 238 17.23 13.77 6.98
N SER A 239 18.15 14.65 7.37
CA SER A 239 19.38 14.93 6.63
C SER A 239 20.27 13.70 6.52
N GLY A 240 20.42 12.92 7.60
CA GLY A 240 21.21 11.68 7.59
C GLY A 240 20.56 10.56 6.78
N ARG A 241 19.22 10.51 6.69
CA ARG A 241 18.53 9.56 5.81
C ARG A 241 18.65 9.96 4.34
N LEU A 242 18.51 11.25 4.04
CA LEU A 242 18.70 11.78 2.69
C LEU A 242 20.14 11.64 2.20
N SER A 243 21.15 11.82 3.07
CA SER A 243 22.56 11.65 2.72
C SER A 243 22.95 10.20 2.40
N LYS A 244 22.20 9.21 2.92
CA LYS A 244 22.39 7.79 2.61
C LYS A 244 21.78 7.39 1.26
N ARG A 245 20.84 8.18 0.73
CA ARG A 245 20.22 7.95 -0.57
C ARG A 245 21.24 8.36 -1.65
N SER A 246 21.73 7.40 -2.43
CA SER A 246 22.82 7.61 -3.38
C SER A 246 22.40 8.57 -4.52
N GLY A 247 23.19 9.64 -4.70
CA GLY A 247 23.46 10.23 -6.02
C GLY A 247 22.53 11.28 -6.61
N SER A 248 21.36 11.59 -6.06
CA SER A 248 20.37 12.47 -6.74
C SER A 248 20.13 13.84 -6.11
N ILE A 249 20.41 14.03 -4.82
CA ILE A 249 20.05 15.26 -4.10
C ILE A 249 21.30 16.12 -3.82
N PRO A 250 21.37 17.37 -4.31
CA PRO A 250 22.44 18.29 -3.97
C PRO A 250 22.64 18.43 -2.46
N LYS A 251 23.90 18.37 -1.99
CA LYS A 251 24.25 18.46 -0.56
C LYS A 251 23.68 19.71 0.12
N THR A 252 23.66 20.84 -0.60
CA THR A 252 23.11 22.12 -0.12
C THR A 252 21.61 22.04 0.18
N LEU A 253 20.86 21.16 -0.48
CA LEU A 253 19.44 20.91 -0.17
C LEU A 253 19.30 19.98 1.03
N ILE A 254 20.17 18.98 1.17
CA ILE A 254 20.19 18.06 2.32
C ILE A 254 20.49 18.83 3.62
N GLU A 255 21.47 19.73 3.59
CA GLU A 255 21.84 20.57 4.74
C GLU A 255 20.68 21.47 5.20
N LYS A 256 19.76 21.82 4.30
CA LYS A 256 18.58 22.65 4.57
C LYS A 256 17.29 21.83 4.73
N ALA A 257 17.35 20.50 4.69
CA ALA A 257 16.17 19.64 4.67
C ALA A 257 15.24 19.91 5.87
N GLU A 258 15.82 20.07 7.06
CA GLU A 258 15.05 20.39 8.28
C GLU A 258 14.34 21.74 8.20
N ALA A 259 14.94 22.74 7.56
CA ALA A 259 14.38 24.08 7.42
C ALA A 259 13.21 24.14 6.43
N TYR A 260 13.08 23.16 5.53
CA TYR A 260 11.93 23.05 4.62
C TYR A 260 10.74 22.33 5.24
N LEU A 261 10.94 21.62 6.35
CA LEU A 261 9.87 20.88 7.03
C LEU A 261 9.20 21.76 8.08
N PRO A 262 7.86 21.71 8.22
CA PRO A 262 7.16 22.39 9.31
C PRO A 262 7.73 22.04 10.68
N ASP A 263 7.82 23.01 11.58
CA ASP A 263 8.15 22.78 12.99
C ASP A 263 7.09 21.96 13.71
N ASP A 264 5.85 22.12 13.28
CA ASP A 264 4.68 21.43 13.79
C ASP A 264 3.85 20.89 12.62
N PHE A 265 3.76 19.56 12.51
CA PHE A 265 2.99 18.89 11.47
C PHE A 265 1.48 18.93 11.71
N LEU A 266 0.99 19.34 12.90
CA LEU A 266 -0.43 19.63 13.10
C LEU A 266 -0.91 20.73 12.16
N LYS A 267 -0.02 21.65 11.74
CA LYS A 267 -0.34 22.67 10.73
C LYS A 267 -0.67 22.11 9.35
N LEU A 268 -0.29 20.85 9.06
CA LEU A 268 -0.72 20.16 7.83
C LEU A 268 -2.17 19.67 7.91
N LEU A 269 -2.67 19.53 9.14
CA LEU A 269 -4.06 19.22 9.41
C LEU A 269 -4.83 20.52 9.31
N SER A 270 -5.71 20.64 8.32
CA SER A 270 -6.58 21.80 8.17
C SER A 270 -7.69 21.77 9.23
N ILE A 271 -7.31 21.87 10.51
CA ILE A 271 -8.22 21.75 11.65
C ILE A 271 -9.16 22.94 11.69
N TYR A 272 -10.46 22.68 11.83
CA TYR A 272 -11.51 23.69 11.96
C TYR A 272 -12.53 23.25 13.00
N GLU A 273 -13.29 24.17 13.56
CA GLU A 273 -14.37 23.84 14.49
C GLU A 273 -15.71 23.76 13.77
N GLU A 274 -16.47 22.70 14.05
CA GLU A 274 -17.83 22.52 13.58
C GLU A 274 -18.69 22.00 14.72
N ASN A 275 -19.74 22.72 15.09
CA ASN A 275 -20.63 22.39 16.22
C ASN A 275 -19.88 22.20 17.57
N GLY A 276 -18.82 22.97 17.81
CA GLY A 276 -18.01 22.87 19.03
C GLY A 276 -17.09 21.64 19.09
N MET A 277 -16.96 20.89 17.99
CA MET A 277 -15.98 19.81 17.86
C MET A 277 -14.91 20.20 16.83
N LYS A 278 -13.63 20.00 17.16
CA LYS A 278 -12.55 20.14 16.18
C LYS A 278 -12.65 19.00 15.15
N LYS A 279 -12.57 19.35 13.88
CA LYS A 279 -12.54 18.43 12.74
C LYS A 279 -11.33 18.71 11.88
N VAL A 280 -10.83 17.70 11.20
CA VAL A 280 -9.76 17.86 10.22
C VAL A 280 -10.39 18.06 8.84
N GLY A 281 -10.09 19.19 8.20
CA GLY A 281 -10.65 19.59 6.89
C GLY A 281 -10.19 18.74 5.72
N LYS A 282 -9.25 17.82 5.92
CA LYS A 282 -8.82 16.88 4.90
C LYS A 282 -9.31 15.48 5.27
N PRO A 283 -10.04 14.80 4.35
CA PRO A 283 -10.52 13.47 4.62
C PRO A 283 -9.33 12.51 4.68
N TRP A 284 -9.41 11.59 5.64
CA TRP A 284 -8.60 10.39 5.63
C TRP A 284 -9.10 9.49 4.50
N SER A 285 -8.21 8.91 3.70
CA SER A 285 -8.60 8.14 2.54
C SER A 285 -7.64 6.99 2.27
N TRP A 286 -8.08 6.04 1.45
CA TRP A 286 -7.20 5.05 0.84
C TRP A 286 -6.18 5.75 -0.06
N ILE A 287 -4.94 5.28 -0.03
CA ILE A 287 -3.82 5.80 -0.80
C ILE A 287 -3.11 4.61 -1.44
N HIS A 288 -3.02 4.62 -2.75
CA HIS A 288 -2.17 3.71 -3.51
C HIS A 288 -0.84 4.41 -3.75
N ARG A 289 0.23 3.89 -3.14
CA ARG A 289 1.54 4.56 -3.13
C ARG A 289 2.39 4.31 -4.36
N ASP A 290 1.90 3.50 -5.30
CA ASP A 290 2.69 2.90 -6.37
C ASP A 290 1.94 2.88 -7.70
N ILE A 291 1.19 3.96 -7.98
CA ILE A 291 0.59 4.16 -9.31
C ILE A 291 1.69 4.66 -10.24
N MET A 292 2.49 3.72 -10.72
CA MET A 292 3.62 3.90 -11.62
C MET A 292 3.29 3.35 -13.02
N ASP A 293 4.17 3.58 -14.00
CA ASP A 293 3.89 3.23 -15.39
C ASP A 293 3.80 1.71 -15.66
N ASP A 294 4.37 0.90 -14.78
CA ASP A 294 4.36 -0.57 -14.80
C ASP A 294 3.09 -1.16 -14.16
N ASN A 295 2.39 -0.38 -13.33
CA ASN A 295 1.12 -0.75 -12.70
C ASN A 295 -0.12 -0.27 -13.45
N ILE A 296 0.03 0.24 -14.67
CA ILE A 296 -1.09 0.72 -15.50
C ILE A 296 -1.19 -0.13 -16.76
N TYR A 297 -2.35 -0.74 -16.99
CA TYR A 297 -2.63 -1.47 -18.22
C TYR A 297 -3.47 -0.65 -19.20
N MET A 298 -3.10 -0.75 -20.47
CA MET A 298 -3.81 -0.13 -21.59
C MET A 298 -4.17 -1.15 -22.66
N GLU A 299 -5.40 -1.08 -23.16
CA GLU A 299 -5.87 -1.87 -24.29
C GLU A 299 -5.80 -1.08 -25.59
N CYS A 300 -5.42 -1.76 -26.67
CA CYS A 300 -5.46 -1.13 -27.99
C CYS A 300 -6.89 -1.15 -28.55
N LYS A 301 -7.45 0.04 -28.81
CA LYS A 301 -8.77 0.23 -29.40
C LYS A 301 -8.83 -0.20 -30.88
N SER A 302 -7.74 -0.02 -31.61
CA SER A 302 -7.70 -0.19 -33.08
C SER A 302 -6.80 -1.34 -33.57
N CYS A 303 -6.39 -2.25 -32.69
CA CYS A 303 -5.51 -3.39 -33.05
C CYS A 303 -6.27 -4.65 -33.49
N SER A 304 -7.53 -4.52 -33.94
CA SER A 304 -8.25 -5.64 -34.53
C SER A 304 -7.46 -6.21 -35.72
N HIS A 305 -7.37 -7.54 -35.82
CA HIS A 305 -6.64 -8.29 -36.84
C HIS A 305 -7.26 -8.18 -38.27
N GLY A 306 -7.86 -7.05 -38.62
CA GLY A 306 -8.40 -6.77 -39.94
C GLY A 306 -7.46 -5.87 -40.73
N ILE A 307 -7.21 -6.25 -42.00
CA ILE A 307 -6.38 -5.52 -42.96
C ILE A 307 -6.65 -4.01 -42.89
N PRO A 308 -5.63 -3.17 -42.65
CA PRO A 308 -5.84 -1.73 -42.52
C PRO A 308 -6.21 -1.11 -43.87
N ALA A 309 -7.26 -0.29 -43.90
CA ALA A 309 -7.52 0.59 -45.03
C ALA A 309 -6.41 1.66 -45.10
N PRO A 310 -5.80 1.90 -46.28
CA PRO A 310 -4.71 2.85 -46.40
C PRO A 310 -5.24 4.28 -46.25
N THR A 311 -4.73 5.00 -45.25
CA THR A 311 -4.90 6.45 -45.18
C THR A 311 -3.74 7.14 -45.89
N SER A 312 -4.04 8.29 -46.49
CA SER A 312 -3.19 9.04 -47.41
C SER A 312 -1.91 9.64 -46.81
N ASN A 313 -1.56 9.33 -45.55
CA ASN A 313 -0.32 9.73 -44.87
C ASN A 313 0.32 8.59 -44.03
N GLY A 314 0.20 7.34 -44.49
CA GLY A 314 1.23 6.31 -44.25
C GLY A 314 1.38 5.68 -42.86
N GLY A 315 0.50 5.94 -41.89
CA GLY A 315 0.49 5.19 -40.62
C GLY A 315 -0.80 5.37 -39.84
N VAL A 316 -1.54 4.28 -39.60
CA VAL A 316 -2.64 4.28 -38.64
C VAL A 316 -2.00 4.27 -37.25
N ALA A 317 -1.99 5.42 -36.57
CA ALA A 317 -1.58 5.48 -35.18
C ALA A 317 -2.48 4.54 -34.37
N LYS A 318 -1.87 3.55 -33.69
CA LYS A 318 -2.60 2.67 -32.77
C LYS A 318 -3.14 3.53 -31.64
N SER A 319 -4.46 3.55 -31.46
CA SER A 319 -5.08 4.24 -30.33
C SER A 319 -5.21 3.27 -29.17
N TRP A 320 -4.83 3.74 -27.99
CA TRP A 320 -4.86 2.99 -26.75
C TRP A 320 -5.90 3.60 -25.80
N ARG A 321 -6.34 2.80 -24.84
CA ARG A 321 -7.15 3.29 -23.72
C ARG A 321 -6.65 2.68 -22.43
N PRO A 322 -6.56 3.45 -21.35
CA PRO A 322 -6.33 2.88 -20.05
C PRO A 322 -7.52 2.00 -19.65
N THR A 323 -7.24 0.90 -18.98
CA THR A 323 -8.27 -0.07 -18.58
C THR A 323 -8.14 -0.51 -17.14
N TYR A 324 -6.93 -0.79 -16.67
CA TYR A 324 -6.71 -1.32 -15.32
C TYR A 324 -5.56 -0.61 -14.61
N ILE A 325 -5.71 -0.44 -13.31
CA ILE A 325 -4.65 -0.15 -12.34
C ILE A 325 -4.35 -1.46 -11.62
N LEU A 326 -3.09 -1.78 -11.45
CA LEU A 326 -2.60 -2.99 -10.81
C LEU A 326 -1.91 -2.69 -9.47
N ASP A 327 -1.62 -3.77 -8.77
CA ASP A 327 -0.76 -3.84 -7.59
C ASP A 327 -1.18 -3.02 -6.35
N PHE A 328 -2.17 -3.55 -5.64
CA PHE A 328 -2.72 -2.93 -4.44
C PHE A 328 -2.09 -3.45 -3.12
N SER A 329 -0.90 -4.08 -3.14
CA SER A 329 -0.21 -4.56 -1.92
C SER A 329 0.26 -3.41 -1.04
N ASN A 330 0.69 -2.30 -1.65
CA ASN A 330 1.18 -1.13 -0.94
C ASN A 330 0.08 -0.08 -0.69
N LEU A 331 -1.14 -0.58 -0.45
CA LEU A 331 -2.23 0.25 0.03
C LEU A 331 -1.95 0.73 1.45
N ALA A 332 -2.27 1.99 1.67
CA ALA A 332 -2.32 2.60 2.99
C ALA A 332 -3.60 3.42 3.12
N VAL A 333 -3.86 3.89 4.32
CA VAL A 333 -4.77 5.02 4.54
C VAL A 333 -4.01 6.16 5.18
N GLY A 334 -4.43 7.37 4.89
CA GLY A 334 -3.80 8.57 5.42
C GLY A 334 -4.37 9.83 4.80
N GLN A 335 -3.63 10.92 4.97
CA GLN A 335 -3.93 12.17 4.30
C GLN A 335 -3.61 12.08 2.81
N SER A 336 -4.63 12.17 1.96
CA SER A 336 -4.50 12.13 0.49
C SER A 336 -3.52 13.17 -0.10
N THR A 337 -3.15 14.22 0.65
CA THR A 337 -2.21 15.27 0.19
C THR A 337 -0.77 15.08 0.66
N VAL A 338 -0.47 14.11 1.52
CA VAL A 338 0.89 13.93 2.08
C VAL A 338 1.49 12.66 1.51
N LEU A 339 2.02 12.79 0.30
CA LEU A 339 3.02 11.87 -0.24
C LEU A 339 4.38 12.41 0.25
N ILE A 340 4.97 11.78 1.28
CA ILE A 340 6.36 12.02 1.70
C ILE A 340 7.15 10.73 1.49
#